data_AF-A0A8E2AN65-F1
#
_entry.id   AF-A0A8E2AN65-F1
#
_cell.length_a   1.000
_cell.length_b   1.000
_cell.length_c   1.000
_cell.angle_alpha   90.00
_cell.angle_beta   90.00
_cell.angle_gamma   90.00
#
_symmetry.space_group_name_H-M   'P 1'
#
loop_
_entity.id
_entity.type
_entity.pdbx_description
1 polymer ?
#
loop_
_entity_poly.entity_id
_entity_poly.type
_entity_poly.pdbx_seq_one_letter_code
_entity_poly.pdbx_strand_id
1 'polypeptide(L)'
;RTPWRYQSKRKGLTRTSTQKKLLAEKRRERREQYIDVIDRVQANLNEEAVKLHVQFSGRSIQWYKTDILQQSHKAGKKHKVNRWNAFLHAEVKRINDSCPEGTNRFRACDLMPELSAKWQAMSAEEREEATKDLIGELEDLREMKARAPQNVGLSTFYDIHATMASIEREVNALHERIGVEVLFFAVRPEYDHFNKPHVFHTSERIPEFFSLSLKVPVGEVAQRLEAYCCSGVTGKALNSSQQVLQQLQKRAGEVILQKLREAANFTVPKMFYSNFDDHITAKYAVIIEGWPLAKFVPPGQIRSHIELEQLVRAWETNIARFHKLNREEFAAW
;
A
#
# COMPACT_ATOMS: atom_id res chain seq x y z
N ARG A 1 -0.78 8.03 -45.81
CA ARG A 1 -0.69 7.98 -44.33
C ARG A 1 -0.14 9.30 -43.83
N THR A 2 -0.98 10.17 -43.29
CA THR A 2 -0.60 11.46 -42.69
C THR A 2 -0.27 11.27 -41.20
N PRO A 3 0.66 12.06 -40.61
CA PRO A 3 1.06 11.89 -39.22
C PRO A 3 -0.02 12.42 -38.26
N TRP A 4 -0.34 11.62 -37.25
CA TRP A 4 -1.46 11.79 -36.30
C TRP A 4 -1.33 12.99 -35.33
N ARG A 5 -0.21 13.73 -35.30
CA ARG A 5 -0.07 14.93 -34.45
C ARG A 5 0.67 16.06 -35.16
N TYR A 6 -0.05 17.14 -35.43
CA TYR A 6 0.54 18.43 -35.80
C TYR A 6 0.85 19.18 -34.50
N GLN A 7 2.09 19.10 -34.01
CA GLN A 7 2.54 20.02 -32.97
C GLN A 7 2.63 21.42 -33.59
N SER A 8 1.78 22.35 -33.13
CA SER A 8 1.96 23.76 -33.47
C SER A 8 3.33 24.21 -32.97
N LYS A 9 4.21 24.64 -33.88
CA LYS A 9 5.50 25.23 -33.48
C LYS A 9 5.18 26.43 -32.59
N ARG A 10 5.55 26.37 -31.31
CA ARG A 10 5.44 27.52 -30.39
C ARG A 10 6.13 28.70 -31.06
N LYS A 11 5.41 29.80 -31.29
CA LYS A 11 6.02 31.07 -31.74
C LYS A 11 7.04 31.46 -30.69
N GLY A 12 8.33 31.36 -31.03
CA GLY A 12 9.39 31.81 -30.14
C GLY A 12 9.21 33.31 -29.90
N LEU A 13 9.12 33.74 -28.63
CA LEU A 13 9.17 35.16 -28.31
C LEU A 13 10.50 35.72 -28.83
N THR A 14 10.44 36.53 -29.90
CA THR A 14 11.57 37.30 -30.41
C THR A 14 11.89 38.40 -29.42
N ARG A 15 12.78 38.09 -28.47
CA ARG A 15 13.28 39.06 -27.49
C ARG A 15 14.17 40.09 -28.17
N THR A 16 13.95 41.36 -27.84
CA THR A 16 14.83 42.46 -28.27
C THR A 16 16.23 42.32 -27.67
N SER A 17 17.22 42.96 -28.29
CA SER A 17 18.63 42.91 -27.84
C SER A 17 18.78 43.32 -26.37
N THR A 18 18.01 44.32 -25.93
CA THR A 18 17.98 44.81 -24.54
C THR A 18 17.41 43.77 -23.57
N GLN A 19 16.32 43.09 -23.93
CA GLN A 19 15.74 42.02 -23.11
C GLN A 19 16.69 40.81 -22.97
N LYS A 20 17.47 40.50 -24.02
CA LYS A 20 18.49 39.44 -23.95
C LYS A 20 19.63 39.80 -23.00
N LYS A 21 20.09 41.07 -23.00
CA LYS A 21 21.12 41.57 -22.08
C LYS A 21 20.67 41.50 -20.61
N LEU A 22 19.47 42.00 -20.31
CA LEU A 22 18.90 41.94 -18.95
C LEU A 22 18.74 40.50 -18.44
N LEU A 23 18.35 39.56 -19.31
CA LEU A 23 18.27 38.14 -18.95
C LEU A 23 19.65 37.52 -18.71
N ALA A 24 20.67 37.93 -19.46
CA ALA A 24 22.04 37.48 -19.26
C ALA A 24 22.59 37.98 -17.92
N GLU A 25 22.32 39.23 -17.56
CA GLU A 25 22.69 39.81 -16.26
C GLU A 25 21.99 39.09 -15.10
N LYS A 26 20.67 38.87 -15.17
CA LYS A 26 19.94 38.09 -14.17
C LYS A 26 20.44 36.64 -14.03
N ARG A 27 20.89 36.03 -15.13
CA ARG A 27 21.50 34.68 -15.10
C ARG A 27 22.87 34.70 -14.46
N ARG A 28 23.65 35.75 -14.68
CA ARG A 28 24.96 35.95 -14.06
C ARG A 28 24.81 36.16 -12.55
N GLU A 29 23.93 37.06 -12.13
CA GLU A 29 23.62 37.30 -10.71
C GLU A 29 23.15 36.02 -10.01
N ARG A 30 22.22 35.27 -10.63
CA ARG A 30 21.77 33.99 -10.05
C ARG A 30 22.89 32.96 -9.95
N ARG A 31 23.79 32.92 -10.94
CA ARG A 31 24.95 32.02 -10.91
C ARG A 31 25.90 32.41 -9.78
N GLU A 32 26.18 33.70 -9.61
CA GLU A 32 27.03 34.22 -8.54
C GLU A 32 26.43 33.91 -7.16
N GLN A 33 25.13 34.16 -6.97
CA GLN A 33 24.41 33.80 -5.74
C GLN A 33 24.46 32.29 -5.46
N TYR A 34 24.28 31.47 -6.50
CA TYR A 34 24.34 30.02 -6.36
C TYR A 34 25.73 29.54 -5.94
N ILE A 35 26.79 30.09 -6.56
CA ILE A 35 28.18 29.75 -6.21
C ILE A 35 28.48 30.17 -4.76
N ASP A 36 28.11 31.38 -4.36
CA ASP A 36 28.31 31.86 -2.97
C ASP A 36 27.61 30.96 -1.93
N VAL A 37 26.38 30.52 -2.21
CA VAL A 37 25.67 29.58 -1.32
C VAL A 37 26.40 28.24 -1.23
N ILE A 38 26.89 27.70 -2.35
CA ILE A 38 27.63 26.43 -2.37
C ILE A 38 28.95 26.56 -1.61
N ASP A 39 29.67 27.67 -1.78
CA ASP A 39 30.94 27.92 -1.09
C ASP A 39 30.73 28.01 0.43
N ARG A 40 29.66 28.65 0.89
CA ARG A 40 29.27 28.69 2.32
C ARG A 40 28.97 27.29 2.87
N VAL A 41 28.22 26.48 2.11
CA VAL A 41 27.91 25.10 2.52
C VAL A 41 29.18 24.24 2.59
N GLN A 42 30.10 24.39 1.64
CA GLN A 42 31.38 23.69 1.66
C GLN A 42 32.28 24.13 2.81
N ALA A 43 32.25 25.41 3.19
CA ALA A 43 32.96 25.92 4.35
C ALA A 43 32.44 25.28 5.66
N ASN A 44 31.12 25.28 5.87
CA ASN A 44 30.51 24.63 7.04
C ASN A 44 30.86 23.14 7.11
N LEU A 45 30.83 22.43 5.97
CA LEU A 45 31.15 21.00 5.93
C LEU A 45 32.63 20.73 6.24
N ASN A 46 33.53 21.64 5.85
CA ASN A 46 34.94 21.58 6.24
C ASN A 46 35.12 21.83 7.75
N GLU A 47 34.42 22.80 8.33
CA GLU A 47 34.50 23.08 9.76
C GLU A 47 34.06 21.87 10.60
N GLU A 48 32.98 21.20 10.21
CA GLU A 48 32.54 19.97 10.86
C GLU A 48 33.53 18.82 10.69
N ALA A 49 34.14 18.68 9.50
CA ALA A 49 35.20 17.68 9.27
C ALA A 49 36.43 17.93 10.16
N VAL A 50 36.76 19.19 10.43
CA VAL A 50 37.84 19.56 11.37
C VAL A 50 37.47 19.19 12.80
N LYS A 51 36.25 19.49 13.25
CA LYS A 51 35.76 19.09 14.59
C LYS A 51 35.85 17.58 14.79
N LEU A 52 35.42 16.80 13.79
CA LEU A 52 35.52 15.34 13.82
C LEU A 52 36.97 14.84 13.87
N HIS A 53 37.89 15.49 13.15
CA HIS A 53 39.31 15.14 13.20
C HIS A 53 39.93 15.38 14.59
N VAL A 54 39.56 16.49 15.24
CA VAL A 54 40.03 16.81 16.60
C VAL A 54 39.46 15.82 17.62
N GLN A 55 38.18 15.47 17.50
CA GLN A 55 37.51 14.55 18.43
C GLN A 55 37.96 13.09 18.24
N PHE A 56 38.18 12.67 17.00
CA PHE A 56 38.58 11.32 16.63
C PHE A 56 39.94 11.35 15.93
N SER A 57 41.01 11.38 16.72
CA SER A 57 42.37 11.35 16.19
C SER A 57 42.66 10.02 15.48
N GLY A 58 43.06 10.06 14.20
CA GLY A 58 43.52 8.87 13.47
C GLY A 58 43.30 8.87 11.95
N ARG A 59 42.50 9.79 11.40
CA ARG A 59 42.25 9.91 9.94
C ARG A 59 42.36 11.35 9.48
N SER A 60 42.62 11.60 8.19
CA SER A 60 42.76 12.96 7.66
C SER A 60 41.42 13.71 7.61
N ILE A 61 41.47 15.06 7.65
CA ILE A 61 40.28 15.92 7.48
C ILE A 61 39.56 15.60 6.17
N GLN A 62 40.31 15.35 5.10
CA GLN A 62 39.76 14.97 3.79
C GLN A 62 39.00 13.64 3.85
N TRP A 63 39.46 12.70 4.68
CA TRP A 63 38.74 11.44 4.90
C TRP A 63 37.38 11.70 5.58
N TYR A 64 37.33 12.51 6.64
CA TYR A 64 36.07 12.88 7.31
C TYR A 64 35.12 13.65 6.41
N LYS A 65 35.65 14.57 5.58
CA LYS A 65 34.89 15.27 4.55
C LYS A 65 34.23 14.28 3.58
N THR A 66 35.00 13.31 3.12
CA THR A 66 34.52 12.26 2.22
C THR A 66 33.51 11.36 2.92
N ASP A 67 33.70 11.06 4.21
CA ASP A 67 32.83 10.24 5.04
C ASP A 67 31.45 10.88 5.23
N ILE A 68 31.41 12.18 5.55
CA ILE A 68 30.17 12.97 5.67
C ILE A 68 29.38 12.94 4.35
N LEU A 69 30.07 13.07 3.21
CA LEU A 69 29.45 13.08 1.88
C LEU A 69 29.02 11.69 1.39
N GLN A 70 29.61 10.62 1.92
CA GLN A 70 29.39 9.23 1.47
C GLN A 70 28.58 8.41 2.48
N GLN A 71 28.14 8.98 3.59
CA GLN A 71 27.42 8.27 4.66
C GLN A 71 26.17 7.54 4.14
N SER A 72 25.48 8.11 3.15
CA SER A 72 24.32 7.47 2.48
C SER A 72 24.70 6.24 1.63
N HIS A 73 25.94 6.14 1.14
CA HIS A 73 26.39 4.99 0.33
C HIS A 73 26.92 3.82 1.18
N LYS A 74 27.11 4.02 2.48
CA LYS A 74 27.63 2.99 3.41
C LYS A 74 26.54 2.12 4.01
N ALA A 75 25.31 2.17 3.51
CA ALA A 75 24.26 1.23 3.82
C ALA A 75 24.63 -0.18 3.33
N GLY A 76 25.40 -0.88 4.16
CA GLY A 76 25.55 -2.33 4.20
C GLY A 76 26.21 -2.97 2.98
N LYS A 77 27.54 -2.83 2.82
CA LYS A 77 28.28 -3.86 2.08
C LYS A 77 28.14 -5.17 2.84
N LYS A 78 27.38 -6.12 2.30
CA LYS A 78 27.35 -7.50 2.81
C LYS A 78 28.76 -8.07 2.72
N HIS A 79 29.31 -8.48 3.85
CA HIS A 79 30.62 -9.13 3.88
C HIS A 79 30.53 -10.50 3.20
N LYS A 80 31.42 -10.72 2.23
CA LYS A 80 31.60 -12.02 1.57
C LYS A 80 31.79 -13.11 2.62
N VAL A 81 31.22 -14.30 2.40
CA VAL A 81 31.42 -15.44 3.30
C VAL A 81 32.92 -15.73 3.38
N ASN A 82 33.47 -15.66 4.59
CA ASN A 82 34.86 -16.03 4.85
C ASN A 82 34.99 -17.56 4.85
N ARG A 83 36.04 -18.10 4.25
CA ARG A 83 36.35 -19.54 4.22
C ARG A 83 36.38 -20.14 5.62
N TRP A 84 37.00 -19.44 6.56
CA TRP A 84 36.99 -19.86 7.97
C TRP A 84 35.58 -20.00 8.54
N ASN A 85 34.66 -19.08 8.22
CA ASN A 85 33.28 -19.16 8.71
C ASN A 85 32.51 -20.32 8.10
N ALA A 86 32.82 -20.66 6.84
CA ALA A 86 32.24 -21.81 6.16
C ALA A 86 32.71 -23.13 6.78
N PHE A 87 34.02 -23.26 7.01
CA PHE A 87 34.58 -24.41 7.72
C PHE A 87 34.03 -24.54 9.16
N LEU A 88 34.01 -23.45 9.93
CA LEU A 88 33.48 -23.43 11.29
C LEU A 88 32.02 -23.88 11.32
N HIS A 89 31.18 -23.39 10.41
CA HIS A 89 29.78 -23.77 10.33
C HIS A 89 29.59 -25.25 10.02
N ALA A 90 30.35 -25.78 9.05
CA ALA A 90 30.25 -27.19 8.66
C ALA A 90 30.69 -28.14 9.76
N GLU A 91 31.80 -27.84 10.44
CA GLU A 91 32.32 -28.73 11.47
C GLU A 91 31.49 -28.66 12.77
N VAL A 92 30.95 -27.47 13.12
CA VAL A 92 29.97 -27.36 14.21
C VAL A 92 28.69 -28.11 13.89
N LYS A 93 28.23 -28.07 12.63
CA LYS A 93 27.08 -28.87 12.18
C LYS A 93 27.37 -30.37 12.30
N ARG A 94 28.53 -30.82 11.82
CA ARG A 94 28.98 -32.22 11.90
C ARG A 94 29.02 -32.74 13.34
N ILE A 95 29.58 -31.95 14.26
CA ILE A 95 29.65 -32.29 15.68
C ILE A 95 28.26 -32.37 16.30
N ASN A 96 27.39 -31.40 16.01
CA ASN A 96 26.03 -31.37 16.56
C ASN A 96 25.12 -32.48 15.97
N ASP A 97 25.32 -32.87 14.72
CA ASP A 97 24.58 -33.98 14.09
C ASP A 97 25.01 -35.34 14.67
N SER A 98 26.23 -35.44 15.22
CA SER A 98 26.75 -36.64 15.89
C SER A 98 26.39 -36.75 17.38
N CYS A 99 25.74 -35.73 17.96
CA CYS A 99 25.28 -35.77 19.35
C CYS A 99 23.95 -36.54 19.49
N PRO A 100 23.78 -37.36 20.55
CA PRO A 100 22.52 -38.05 20.81
C PRO A 100 21.33 -37.09 21.01
N GLU A 101 20.13 -37.50 20.59
CA GLU A 101 18.89 -36.76 20.81
C GLU A 101 18.65 -36.56 22.32
N GLY A 102 18.63 -35.30 22.77
CA GLY A 102 18.41 -34.91 24.17
C GLY A 102 19.58 -34.21 24.86
N THR A 103 20.78 -34.24 24.27
CA THR A 103 21.92 -33.42 24.74
C THR A 103 21.90 -32.01 24.15
N ASN A 104 22.31 -31.01 24.94
CA ASN A 104 22.42 -29.63 24.47
C ASN A 104 23.46 -29.53 23.35
N ARG A 105 23.07 -28.90 22.24
CA ARG A 105 23.97 -28.62 21.11
C ARG A 105 25.08 -27.67 21.54
N PHE A 106 26.29 -27.92 21.04
CA PHE A 106 27.44 -27.07 21.26
C PHE A 106 27.30 -25.76 20.49
N ARG A 107 27.68 -24.64 21.14
CA ARG A 107 27.75 -23.34 20.47
C ARG A 107 29.07 -23.24 19.72
N ALA A 108 29.10 -22.44 18.66
CA ALA A 108 30.31 -22.23 17.87
C ALA A 108 31.48 -21.67 18.71
N CYS A 109 31.20 -20.84 19.72
CA CYS A 109 32.20 -20.29 20.63
C CYS A 109 32.94 -21.37 21.44
N ASP A 110 32.26 -22.46 21.79
CA ASP A 110 32.82 -23.50 22.65
C ASP A 110 33.81 -24.39 21.88
N LEU A 111 33.56 -24.57 20.57
CA LEU A 111 34.37 -25.39 19.68
C LEU A 111 35.42 -24.58 18.90
N MET A 112 35.35 -23.25 18.95
CA MET A 112 36.25 -22.35 18.21
C MET A 112 37.74 -22.60 18.45
N PRO A 113 38.23 -22.80 19.70
CA PRO A 113 39.65 -23.01 19.96
C PRO A 113 40.20 -24.26 19.28
N GLU A 114 39.48 -25.39 19.38
CA GLU A 114 39.88 -26.67 18.79
C GLU A 114 39.82 -26.64 17.26
N LEU A 115 38.76 -26.04 16.72
CA LEU A 115 38.56 -25.92 15.28
C LEU A 115 39.56 -24.94 14.65
N SER A 116 39.97 -23.91 15.39
CA SER A 116 41.00 -22.98 14.94
C SER A 116 42.36 -23.67 14.85
N ALA A 117 42.71 -24.51 15.84
CA ALA A 117 43.94 -25.31 15.80
C ALA A 117 43.95 -26.28 14.61
N LYS A 118 42.84 -26.99 14.36
CA LYS A 118 42.68 -27.87 13.18
C LYS A 118 42.79 -27.09 11.86
N TRP A 119 42.19 -25.91 11.78
CA TRP A 119 42.27 -25.06 10.60
C TRP A 119 43.70 -24.59 10.34
N GLN A 120 44.43 -24.16 11.36
CA GLN A 120 45.81 -23.74 11.22
C GLN A 120 46.75 -24.88 10.80
N ALA A 121 46.46 -26.11 11.21
CA ALA A 121 47.23 -27.30 10.82
C ALA A 121 47.01 -27.71 9.34
N MET A 122 45.85 -27.41 8.75
CA MET A 122 45.59 -27.71 7.33
C MET A 122 46.38 -26.78 6.39
N SER A 123 46.86 -27.34 5.28
CA SER A 123 47.50 -26.60 4.20
C SER A 123 46.51 -25.70 3.44
N ALA A 124 47.01 -24.75 2.66
CA ALA A 124 46.15 -23.83 1.90
C ALA A 124 45.27 -24.54 0.86
N GLU A 125 45.79 -25.61 0.23
CA GLU A 125 45.07 -26.39 -0.78
C GLU A 125 43.95 -27.24 -0.15
N GLU A 126 44.22 -27.87 1.00
CA GLU A 126 43.21 -28.61 1.76
C GLU A 126 42.08 -27.71 2.25
N ARG A 127 42.40 -26.46 2.64
CA ARG A 127 41.40 -25.46 3.03
C ARG A 127 40.52 -25.04 1.85
N GLU A 128 41.07 -24.98 0.64
CA GLU A 128 40.28 -24.61 -0.54
C GLU A 128 39.32 -25.72 -0.94
N GLU A 129 39.79 -26.97 -1.01
CA GLU A 129 38.96 -28.12 -1.36
C GLU A 129 37.85 -28.33 -0.33
N ALA A 130 38.17 -28.29 0.96
CA ALA A 130 37.18 -28.48 2.03
C ALA A 130 36.10 -27.40 2.07
N THR A 131 36.39 -26.20 1.57
CA THR A 131 35.51 -25.02 1.73
C THR A 131 34.77 -24.64 0.45
N LYS A 132 35.13 -25.20 -0.70
CA LYS A 132 34.60 -24.80 -2.01
C LYS A 132 33.09 -24.93 -2.09
N ASP A 133 32.57 -26.09 -1.70
CA ASP A 133 31.12 -26.38 -1.74
C ASP A 133 30.39 -25.72 -0.56
N LEU A 134 31.06 -25.65 0.60
CA LEU A 134 30.51 -25.05 1.82
C LEU A 134 30.23 -23.55 1.70
N ILE A 135 30.99 -22.82 0.89
CA ILE A 135 30.73 -21.38 0.68
C ILE A 135 29.38 -21.18 0.01
N GLY A 136 29.07 -21.95 -1.04
CA GLY A 136 27.81 -21.87 -1.76
C GLY A 136 26.63 -22.19 -0.86
N GLU A 137 26.71 -23.31 -0.12
CA GLU A 137 25.66 -23.69 0.84
C GLU A 137 25.42 -22.61 1.91
N LEU A 138 26.48 -21.95 2.38
CA LEU A 138 26.35 -20.93 3.42
C LEU A 138 25.82 -19.60 2.87
N GLU A 139 26.11 -19.28 1.61
CA GLU A 139 25.48 -18.16 0.89
C GLU A 139 23.98 -18.42 0.73
N ASP A 140 23.59 -19.62 0.27
CA ASP A 140 22.19 -20.03 0.15
C ASP A 140 21.47 -20.00 1.51
N LEU A 141 22.09 -20.51 2.58
CA LEU A 141 21.54 -20.46 3.93
C LEU A 141 21.39 -19.02 4.44
N ARG A 142 22.31 -18.11 4.09
CA ARG A 142 22.18 -16.68 4.44
C ARG A 142 21.03 -16.04 3.69
N GLU A 143 20.84 -16.37 2.41
CA GLU A 143 19.72 -15.87 1.62
C GLU A 143 18.37 -16.41 2.11
N MET A 144 18.31 -17.71 2.43
CA MET A 144 17.15 -18.33 3.03
C MET A 144 16.81 -17.67 4.37
N LYS A 145 17.78 -17.52 5.28
CA LYS A 145 17.56 -16.87 6.58
C LYS A 145 17.14 -15.41 6.46
N ALA A 146 17.66 -14.69 5.48
CA ALA A 146 17.29 -13.29 5.24
C ALA A 146 15.83 -13.13 4.77
N ARG A 147 15.21 -14.19 4.24
CA ARG A 147 13.81 -14.18 3.75
C ARG A 147 12.88 -15.07 4.57
N ALA A 148 13.43 -15.83 5.53
CA ALA A 148 12.66 -16.75 6.33
C ALA A 148 11.66 -16.00 7.22
N PRO A 149 10.43 -16.50 7.37
CA PRO A 149 9.47 -15.91 8.29
C PRO A 149 10.01 -16.01 9.72
N GLN A 150 9.89 -14.91 10.46
CA GLN A 150 10.20 -14.88 11.88
C GLN A 150 9.02 -15.47 12.65
N ASN A 151 9.25 -16.56 13.37
CA ASN A 151 8.19 -17.28 14.10
C ASN A 151 7.93 -16.71 15.51
N VAL A 152 8.78 -15.80 15.99
CA VAL A 152 8.69 -15.21 17.32
C VAL A 152 8.27 -13.75 17.18
N GLY A 153 7.08 -13.41 17.68
CA GLY A 153 6.50 -12.06 17.53
C GLY A 153 7.42 -10.93 17.99
N LEU A 154 8.23 -11.14 19.03
CA LEU A 154 9.22 -10.17 19.50
C LEU A 154 10.39 -9.98 18.51
N SER A 155 10.86 -11.06 17.88
CA SER A 155 11.89 -11.00 16.84
C SER A 155 11.37 -10.23 15.61
N THR A 156 10.14 -10.55 15.19
CA THR A 156 9.44 -9.87 14.10
C THR A 156 9.27 -8.37 14.38
N PHE A 157 8.97 -7.99 15.62
CA PHE A 157 8.86 -6.60 16.05
C PHE A 157 10.18 -5.83 15.83
N TYR A 158 11.29 -6.34 16.36
CA TYR A 158 12.59 -5.69 16.22
C TYR A 158 13.09 -5.66 14.78
N ASP A 159 12.84 -6.71 14.00
CA ASP A 159 13.23 -6.78 12.59
C ASP A 159 12.47 -5.74 11.74
N ILE A 160 11.15 -5.60 11.96
CA ILE A 160 10.34 -4.56 11.32
C ILE A 160 10.89 -3.17 11.69
N HIS A 161 11.15 -2.89 12.96
CA HIS A 161 11.71 -1.59 13.36
C HIS A 161 13.09 -1.30 12.74
N ALA A 162 13.98 -2.29 12.73
CA ALA A 162 15.32 -2.13 12.17
C ALA A 162 15.29 -1.90 10.64
N THR A 163 14.45 -2.64 9.93
CA THR A 163 14.28 -2.49 8.48
C THR A 163 13.59 -1.18 8.12
N MET A 164 12.52 -0.80 8.83
CA MET A 164 11.84 0.49 8.64
C MET A 164 12.79 1.66 8.89
N ALA A 165 13.56 1.65 9.98
CA ALA A 165 14.55 2.70 10.25
C ALA A 165 15.64 2.80 9.17
N SER A 166 15.95 1.71 8.46
CA SER A 166 16.85 1.75 7.30
C SER A 166 16.19 2.38 6.08
N ILE A 167 14.93 2.05 5.82
CA ILE A 167 14.15 2.63 4.72
C ILE A 167 13.97 4.13 4.94
N GLU A 168 13.61 4.56 6.14
CA GLU A 168 13.44 5.97 6.48
C GLU A 168 14.72 6.77 6.24
N ARG A 169 15.88 6.23 6.63
CA ARG A 169 17.18 6.88 6.38
C ARG A 169 17.45 7.06 4.88
N GLU A 170 17.18 6.04 4.06
CA GLU A 170 17.36 6.13 2.61
C GLU A 170 16.37 7.10 1.96
N VAL A 171 15.12 7.09 2.42
CA VAL A 171 14.07 7.99 1.92
C VAL A 171 14.36 9.44 2.32
N ASN A 172 14.82 9.69 3.54
CA ASN A 172 15.27 11.02 3.96
C ASN A 172 16.47 11.48 3.13
N ALA A 173 17.46 10.62 2.91
CA ALA A 173 18.59 10.95 2.05
C ALA A 173 18.16 11.22 0.59
N LEU A 174 17.11 10.56 0.09
CA LEU A 174 16.52 10.84 -1.22
C LEU A 174 15.83 12.20 -1.25
N HIS A 175 15.05 12.51 -0.21
CA HIS A 175 14.38 13.79 -0.04
C HIS A 175 15.38 14.95 0.02
N GLU A 176 16.43 14.83 0.83
CA GLU A 176 17.47 15.87 0.97
C GLU A 176 18.24 16.11 -0.33
N ARG A 177 18.53 15.05 -1.10
CA ARG A 177 19.32 15.16 -2.35
C ARG A 177 18.53 15.72 -3.53
N ILE A 178 17.26 15.34 -3.67
CA ILE A 178 16.48 15.58 -4.90
C ILE A 178 15.22 16.42 -4.62
N GLY A 179 14.78 16.51 -3.37
CA GLY A 179 13.53 17.18 -2.98
C GLY A 179 12.29 16.34 -3.29
N VAL A 180 12.42 15.01 -3.39
CA VAL A 180 11.29 14.11 -3.62
C VAL A 180 10.48 13.96 -2.34
N GLU A 181 9.18 14.18 -2.43
CA GLU A 181 8.24 13.94 -1.32
C GLU A 181 7.76 12.50 -1.34
N VAL A 182 7.90 11.79 -0.22
CA VAL A 182 7.54 10.37 -0.10
C VAL A 182 6.64 10.16 1.10
N LEU A 183 5.56 9.41 0.88
CA LEU A 183 4.68 8.85 1.91
C LEU A 183 4.68 7.34 1.76
N PHE A 184 4.84 6.62 2.86
CA PHE A 184 4.55 5.18 2.87
C PHE A 184 3.86 4.75 4.16
N PHE A 185 3.10 3.67 4.02
CA PHE A 185 2.40 2.99 5.10
C PHE A 185 2.96 1.58 5.22
N ALA A 186 3.30 1.16 6.43
CA ALA A 186 3.54 -0.25 6.74
C ALA A 186 2.52 -0.68 7.80
N VAL A 187 1.65 -1.62 7.42
CA VAL A 187 0.56 -2.11 8.26
C VAL A 187 0.77 -3.59 8.57
N ARG A 188 0.30 -4.05 9.73
CA ARG A 188 0.38 -5.47 10.07
C ARG A 188 -0.68 -6.26 9.29
N PRO A 189 -0.37 -7.51 8.88
CA PRO A 189 -1.35 -8.40 8.27
C PRO A 189 -2.30 -9.01 9.31
N GLU A 190 -1.86 -9.20 10.55
CA GLU A 190 -2.58 -9.96 11.59
C GLU A 190 -2.70 -9.16 12.90
N TYR A 191 -3.76 -9.42 13.66
CA TYR A 191 -4.02 -8.74 14.93
C TYR A 191 -3.01 -9.08 16.04
N ASP A 192 -2.37 -10.26 15.96
CA ASP A 192 -1.44 -10.76 16.97
C ASP A 192 -0.06 -10.08 16.91
N HIS A 193 0.19 -9.26 15.88
CA HIS A 193 1.42 -8.47 15.79
C HIS A 193 1.37 -7.26 16.74
N PHE A 194 2.46 -7.10 17.52
CA PHE A 194 2.65 -5.98 18.45
C PHE A 194 2.84 -4.60 17.78
N ASN A 195 3.15 -4.59 16.49
CA ASN A 195 3.43 -3.35 15.75
C ASN A 195 2.17 -2.53 15.49
N LYS A 196 2.26 -1.22 15.68
CA LYS A 196 1.25 -0.26 15.22
C LYS A 196 1.47 0.06 13.73
N PRO A 197 0.44 0.56 13.02
CA PRO A 197 0.63 1.10 11.67
C PRO A 197 1.78 2.12 11.66
N HIS A 198 2.80 1.83 10.87
CA HIS A 198 3.93 2.71 10.69
C HIS A 198 3.62 3.68 9.57
N VAL A 199 3.60 4.97 9.90
CA VAL A 199 3.31 6.05 8.97
C VAL A 199 4.54 6.93 8.90
N PHE A 200 5.13 7.01 7.72
CA PHE A 200 6.29 7.85 7.49
C PHE A 200 6.04 8.80 6.32
N HIS A 201 6.40 10.06 6.51
CA HIS A 201 6.37 11.09 5.50
C HIS A 201 7.62 11.97 5.58
N THR A 202 8.09 12.44 4.44
CA THR A 202 9.28 13.30 4.34
C THR A 202 9.02 14.74 4.78
N SER A 203 7.80 15.26 4.58
CA SER A 203 7.44 16.63 4.94
C SER A 203 6.00 16.73 5.43
N GLU A 204 5.71 17.81 6.16
CA GLU A 204 4.37 18.14 6.69
C GLU A 204 3.34 18.47 5.59
N ARG A 205 3.80 18.77 4.37
CA ARG A 205 2.93 19.04 3.21
C ARG A 205 2.05 17.84 2.86
N ILE A 206 2.54 16.63 3.14
CA ILE A 206 1.82 15.39 2.87
C ILE A 206 0.62 15.27 3.83
N PRO A 207 0.78 15.30 5.16
CA PRO A 207 -0.34 15.40 6.09
C PRO A 207 -1.36 16.50 5.77
N GLU A 208 -0.88 17.69 5.41
CA GLU A 208 -1.74 18.81 5.01
C GLU A 208 -2.55 18.49 3.75
N PHE A 209 -1.94 17.90 2.72
CA PHE A 209 -2.63 17.51 1.50
C PHE A 209 -3.80 16.56 1.77
N PHE A 210 -3.60 15.55 2.62
CA PHE A 210 -4.66 14.60 3.00
C PHE A 210 -5.76 15.29 3.79
N SER A 211 -5.41 16.15 4.73
CA SER A 211 -6.36 16.88 5.56
C SER A 211 -7.20 17.88 4.74
N LEU A 212 -6.59 18.59 3.79
CA LEU A 212 -7.26 19.60 2.96
C LEU A 212 -8.04 18.98 1.80
N SER A 213 -7.44 18.02 1.09
CA SER A 213 -8.02 17.47 -0.14
C SER A 213 -8.99 16.32 0.13
N LEU A 214 -8.64 15.44 1.07
CA LEU A 214 -9.42 14.24 1.38
C LEU A 214 -10.26 14.40 2.65
N LYS A 215 -10.04 15.45 3.45
CA LYS A 215 -10.71 15.68 4.74
C LYS A 215 -10.56 14.51 5.71
N VAL A 216 -9.46 13.77 5.59
CA VAL A 216 -9.13 12.62 6.43
C VAL A 216 -7.65 12.70 6.79
N PRO A 217 -7.27 12.61 8.07
CA PRO A 217 -5.87 12.62 8.47
C PRO A 217 -5.15 11.35 7.99
N VAL A 218 -3.87 11.47 7.66
CA VAL A 218 -3.03 10.37 7.13
C VAL A 218 -3.02 9.15 8.05
N GLY A 219 -2.98 9.37 9.37
CA GLY A 219 -3.01 8.29 10.35
C GLY A 219 -4.31 7.46 10.32
N GLU A 220 -5.45 8.10 10.04
CA GLU A 220 -6.72 7.38 9.92
C GLU A 220 -6.77 6.55 8.63
N VAL A 221 -6.17 7.03 7.54
CA VAL A 221 -5.99 6.24 6.32
C VAL A 221 -5.15 4.99 6.59
N ALA A 222 -4.06 5.12 7.35
CA ALA A 222 -3.22 3.99 7.74
C ALA A 222 -3.98 2.96 8.59
N GLN A 223 -4.81 3.41 9.54
CA GLN A 223 -5.66 2.53 10.36
C GLN A 223 -6.72 1.82 9.52
N ARG A 224 -7.38 2.53 8.60
CA ARG A 224 -8.36 1.92 7.68
C ARG A 224 -7.70 0.89 6.76
N LEU A 225 -6.49 1.16 6.30
CA LEU A 225 -5.68 0.22 5.52
C LEU A 225 -5.31 -1.02 6.36
N GLU A 226 -4.87 -0.84 7.61
CA GLU A 226 -4.62 -1.94 8.54
C GLU A 226 -5.87 -2.79 8.75
N ALA A 227 -6.99 -2.17 9.07
CA ALA A 227 -8.26 -2.89 9.27
C ALA A 227 -8.67 -3.67 8.02
N TYR A 228 -8.46 -3.12 6.83
CA TYR A 228 -8.70 -3.82 5.56
C TYR A 228 -7.76 -5.04 5.40
N CYS A 229 -6.47 -4.88 5.66
CA CYS A 229 -5.50 -5.97 5.60
C CYS A 229 -5.80 -7.08 6.63
N CYS A 230 -6.09 -6.71 7.88
CA CYS A 230 -6.39 -7.67 8.95
C CYS A 230 -7.76 -8.34 8.80
N SER A 231 -8.75 -7.65 8.24
CA SER A 231 -10.08 -8.24 8.02
C SER A 231 -10.10 -9.28 6.90
N GLY A 232 -9.06 -9.32 6.04
CA GLY A 232 -9.02 -10.21 4.88
C GLY A 232 -10.18 -9.99 3.92
N VAL A 233 -10.88 -8.85 4.02
CA VAL A 233 -12.05 -8.53 3.22
C VAL A 233 -11.57 -8.26 1.80
N THR A 234 -11.50 -9.33 1.01
CA THR A 234 -11.37 -9.21 -0.44
C THR A 234 -12.56 -8.38 -0.95
N GLY A 235 -12.36 -7.58 -2.00
CA GLY A 235 -13.40 -6.71 -2.60
C GLY A 235 -14.74 -7.41 -2.95
N LYS A 236 -14.82 -8.74 -2.77
CA LYS A 236 -16.05 -9.51 -2.72
C LYS A 236 -17.04 -9.04 -1.64
N ALA A 237 -16.64 -8.55 -0.46
CA ALA A 237 -17.66 -8.13 0.54
C ALA A 237 -18.37 -6.81 0.17
N LEU A 238 -17.68 -5.89 -0.50
CA LEU A 238 -18.31 -4.71 -1.11
C LEU A 238 -19.24 -5.12 -2.26
N ASN A 239 -18.86 -6.15 -3.02
CA ASN A 239 -19.75 -6.76 -4.00
C ASN A 239 -20.91 -7.51 -3.34
N SER A 240 -20.74 -8.13 -2.17
CA SER A 240 -21.80 -8.86 -1.47
C SER A 240 -22.94 -7.93 -1.07
N SER A 241 -22.65 -6.75 -0.52
CA SER A 241 -23.72 -5.79 -0.16
C SER A 241 -24.47 -5.27 -1.39
N GLN A 242 -23.75 -5.01 -2.49
CA GLN A 242 -24.37 -4.64 -3.77
C GLN A 242 -25.17 -5.79 -4.39
N GLN A 243 -24.69 -7.03 -4.28
CA GLN A 243 -25.38 -8.23 -4.76
C GLN A 243 -26.65 -8.50 -3.95
N VAL A 244 -26.58 -8.37 -2.61
CA VAL A 244 -27.76 -8.49 -1.73
C VAL A 244 -28.81 -7.45 -2.10
N LEU A 245 -28.38 -6.20 -2.34
CA LEU A 245 -29.29 -5.13 -2.77
C LEU A 245 -29.92 -5.44 -4.14
N GLN A 246 -29.14 -5.89 -5.13
CA GLN A 246 -29.65 -6.29 -6.44
C GLN A 246 -30.62 -7.48 -6.37
N GLN A 247 -30.35 -8.46 -5.50
CA GLN A 247 -31.23 -9.59 -5.27
C GLN A 247 -32.57 -9.14 -4.67
N LEU A 248 -32.54 -8.21 -3.71
CA LEU A 248 -33.76 -7.62 -3.14
C LEU A 248 -34.55 -6.82 -4.16
N GLN A 249 -33.89 -6.01 -4.99
CA GLN A 249 -34.55 -5.28 -6.09
C GLN A 249 -35.23 -6.23 -7.07
N LYS A 250 -34.56 -7.33 -7.44
CA LYS A 250 -35.11 -8.35 -8.33
C LYS A 250 -36.33 -9.03 -7.70
N ARG A 251 -36.22 -9.47 -6.45
CA ARG A 251 -37.32 -10.09 -5.70
C ARG A 251 -38.51 -9.15 -5.57
N ALA A 252 -38.29 -7.88 -5.24
CA ALA A 252 -39.35 -6.88 -5.16
C ALA A 252 -40.07 -6.71 -6.52
N GLY A 253 -39.33 -6.62 -7.63
CA GLY A 253 -39.90 -6.53 -8.97
C GLY A 253 -40.73 -7.76 -9.36
N GLU A 254 -40.26 -8.96 -9.00
CA GLU A 254 -40.94 -10.23 -9.26
C GLU A 254 -42.25 -10.35 -8.49
N VAL A 255 -42.24 -10.06 -7.18
CA VAL A 255 -43.43 -10.10 -6.32
C VAL A 255 -44.49 -9.11 -6.80
N ILE A 256 -44.10 -7.87 -7.12
CA ILE A 256 -45.03 -6.84 -7.62
C ILE A 256 -45.64 -7.29 -8.95
N LEU A 257 -44.82 -7.77 -9.90
CA LEU A 257 -45.33 -8.20 -11.20
C LEU A 257 -46.24 -9.43 -11.08
N GLN A 258 -45.93 -10.35 -10.18
CA GLN A 258 -46.79 -11.50 -9.90
C GLN A 258 -48.15 -11.05 -9.35
N LYS A 259 -48.16 -10.18 -8.33
CA LYS A 259 -49.40 -9.64 -7.74
C LYS A 259 -50.24 -8.85 -8.74
N LEU A 260 -49.60 -8.13 -9.68
CA LEU A 260 -50.31 -7.45 -10.75
C LEU A 260 -51.01 -8.43 -11.69
N ARG A 261 -50.34 -9.50 -12.09
CA ARG A 261 -50.92 -10.54 -12.96
C ARG A 261 -52.08 -11.26 -12.29
N GLU A 262 -51.94 -11.55 -10.99
CA GLU A 262 -53.00 -12.12 -10.16
C GLU A 262 -54.22 -11.20 -10.11
N ALA A 263 -54.04 -9.88 -9.93
CA ALA A 263 -55.16 -8.94 -9.85
C ALA A 263 -55.80 -8.63 -11.21
N ALA A 264 -55.01 -8.52 -12.27
CA ALA A 264 -55.52 -8.20 -13.61
C ALA A 264 -56.30 -9.39 -14.24
N ASN A 265 -55.98 -10.63 -13.86
CA ASN A 265 -56.37 -11.87 -14.55
C ASN A 265 -55.90 -11.93 -16.02
N PHE A 266 -54.81 -11.22 -16.35
CA PHE A 266 -54.20 -11.19 -17.68
C PHE A 266 -52.68 -11.27 -17.60
N THR A 267 -52.05 -11.78 -18.66
CA THR A 267 -50.59 -11.80 -18.81
C THR A 267 -50.04 -10.41 -19.13
N VAL A 268 -49.78 -9.62 -18.09
CA VAL A 268 -49.08 -8.34 -18.23
C VAL A 268 -47.58 -8.59 -18.43
N PRO A 269 -46.97 -8.09 -19.52
CA PRO A 269 -45.57 -8.38 -19.86
C PRO A 269 -44.58 -7.70 -18.90
N LYS A 270 -44.88 -6.47 -18.46
CA LYS A 270 -43.99 -5.67 -17.59
C LYS A 270 -44.80 -4.67 -16.76
N MET A 271 -44.30 -4.36 -15.56
CA MET A 271 -44.80 -3.29 -14.71
C MET A 271 -44.29 -1.91 -15.19
N PHE A 272 -45.20 -0.97 -15.40
CA PHE A 272 -44.90 0.42 -15.76
C PHE A 272 -45.02 1.31 -14.52
N TYR A 273 -43.97 2.03 -14.15
CA TYR A 273 -44.00 2.95 -12.99
C TYR A 273 -44.19 4.42 -13.42
N SER A 274 -43.77 4.75 -14.64
CA SER A 274 -44.07 6.03 -15.28
C SER A 274 -45.32 5.86 -16.14
N ASN A 275 -46.26 6.80 -16.05
CA ASN A 275 -47.56 6.75 -16.72
C ASN A 275 -48.31 5.44 -16.40
N PHE A 276 -48.34 5.07 -15.12
CA PHE A 276 -49.04 3.87 -14.63
C PHE A 276 -50.50 3.89 -15.05
N ASP A 277 -51.15 5.05 -14.95
CA ASP A 277 -52.56 5.25 -15.26
C ASP A 277 -52.88 4.91 -16.73
N ASP A 278 -52.08 5.41 -17.68
CA ASP A 278 -52.30 5.17 -19.12
C ASP A 278 -52.03 3.72 -19.54
N HIS A 279 -50.98 3.12 -18.98
CA HIS A 279 -50.49 1.82 -19.45
C HIS A 279 -51.08 0.63 -18.69
N ILE A 280 -51.48 0.83 -17.44
CA ILE A 280 -52.02 -0.23 -16.58
C ILE A 280 -53.48 0.04 -16.26
N THR A 281 -53.81 1.19 -15.66
CA THR A 281 -55.19 1.43 -15.20
C THR A 281 -56.18 1.53 -16.36
N ALA A 282 -55.89 2.31 -17.40
CA ALA A 282 -56.78 2.44 -18.56
C ALA A 282 -56.98 1.12 -19.34
N LYS A 283 -55.99 0.21 -19.33
CA LYS A 283 -56.05 -1.05 -20.10
C LYS A 283 -56.62 -2.22 -19.32
N TYR A 284 -56.30 -2.31 -18.04
CA TYR A 284 -56.61 -3.47 -17.20
C TYR A 284 -57.57 -3.15 -16.06
N ALA A 285 -57.94 -1.88 -15.88
CA ALA A 285 -58.78 -1.36 -14.80
C ALA A 285 -58.22 -1.75 -13.42
N VAL A 286 -56.91 -1.57 -13.21
CA VAL A 286 -56.22 -1.90 -11.94
C VAL A 286 -55.59 -0.66 -11.33
N ILE A 287 -55.83 -0.42 -10.04
CA ILE A 287 -55.20 0.63 -9.21
C ILE A 287 -54.33 -0.01 -8.12
N ILE A 288 -53.31 0.72 -7.65
CA ILE A 288 -52.49 0.33 -6.49
C ILE A 288 -53.01 1.00 -5.23
N GLU A 289 -53.24 0.22 -4.19
CA GLU A 289 -53.56 0.71 -2.85
C GLU A 289 -52.41 0.41 -1.89
N GLY A 290 -52.16 1.31 -0.94
CA GLY A 290 -51.27 1.06 0.20
C GLY A 290 -49.78 0.99 -0.14
N TRP A 291 -49.32 1.73 -1.15
CA TRP A 291 -47.89 1.80 -1.47
C TRP A 291 -47.07 2.35 -0.28
N PRO A 292 -46.04 1.65 0.21
CA PRO A 292 -45.41 1.95 1.50
C PRO A 292 -44.36 3.08 1.44
N LEU A 293 -43.95 3.51 0.25
CA LEU A 293 -42.90 4.52 0.07
C LEU A 293 -43.49 5.88 -0.31
N ALA A 294 -42.81 6.96 0.06
CA ALA A 294 -43.26 8.33 -0.26
C ALA A 294 -43.31 8.63 -1.76
N LYS A 295 -42.53 7.91 -2.58
CA LYS A 295 -42.50 8.05 -4.03
C LYS A 295 -42.81 6.72 -4.70
N PHE A 296 -43.64 6.77 -5.73
CA PHE A 296 -43.90 5.63 -6.59
C PHE A 296 -42.79 5.50 -7.64
N VAL A 297 -41.83 4.62 -7.38
CA VAL A 297 -40.63 4.42 -8.21
C VAL A 297 -40.37 2.93 -8.45
N PRO A 298 -39.73 2.57 -9.57
CA PRO A 298 -39.34 1.20 -9.81
C PRO A 298 -38.34 0.70 -8.76
N PRO A 299 -38.42 -0.57 -8.31
CA PRO A 299 -37.51 -1.14 -7.33
C PRO A 299 -36.01 -0.96 -7.67
N GLY A 300 -35.66 -1.01 -8.96
CA GLY A 300 -34.28 -0.82 -9.43
C GLY A 300 -33.69 0.57 -9.18
N GLN A 301 -34.52 1.59 -8.90
CA GLN A 301 -34.04 2.94 -8.54
C GLN A 301 -33.87 3.13 -7.04
N ILE A 302 -34.37 2.20 -6.21
CA ILE A 302 -34.28 2.28 -4.75
C ILE A 302 -32.88 1.83 -4.33
N ARG A 303 -32.13 2.70 -3.65
CA ARG A 303 -30.76 2.43 -3.18
C ARG A 303 -30.68 2.10 -1.69
N SER A 304 -31.80 2.16 -0.97
CA SER A 304 -31.87 1.84 0.46
C SER A 304 -32.34 0.40 0.66
N HIS A 305 -31.57 -0.37 1.41
CA HIS A 305 -31.92 -1.74 1.79
C HIS A 305 -33.22 -1.79 2.60
N ILE A 306 -33.36 -0.87 3.56
CA ILE A 306 -34.51 -0.83 4.47
C ILE A 306 -35.80 -0.54 3.70
N GLU A 307 -35.76 0.41 2.75
CA GLU A 307 -36.92 0.75 1.92
C GLU A 307 -37.33 -0.42 1.00
N LEU A 308 -36.35 -1.16 0.47
CA LEU A 308 -36.61 -2.36 -0.35
C LEU A 308 -37.23 -3.49 0.47
N GLU A 309 -36.73 -3.75 1.67
CA GLU A 309 -37.32 -4.76 2.56
C GLU A 309 -38.74 -4.39 2.99
N GLN A 310 -38.98 -3.11 3.34
CA GLN A 310 -40.32 -2.61 3.63
C GLN A 310 -41.25 -2.79 2.45
N LEU A 311 -40.79 -2.50 1.24
CA LEU A 311 -41.55 -2.70 0.02
C LEU A 311 -41.94 -4.17 -0.17
N VAL A 312 -40.98 -5.10 -0.10
CA VAL A 312 -41.24 -6.54 -0.24
C VAL A 312 -42.24 -7.02 0.82
N ARG A 313 -42.02 -6.64 2.09
CA ARG A 313 -42.92 -7.02 3.19
C ARG A 313 -44.33 -6.47 2.99
N ALA A 314 -44.49 -5.24 2.52
CA ALA A 314 -45.82 -4.65 2.29
C ALA A 314 -46.62 -5.43 1.23
N TRP A 315 -45.96 -5.93 0.18
CA TRP A 315 -46.59 -6.76 -0.84
C TRP A 315 -46.86 -8.20 -0.38
N GLU A 316 -45.99 -8.78 0.45
CA GLU A 316 -46.19 -10.13 1.01
C GLU A 316 -47.32 -10.15 2.06
N THR A 317 -47.44 -9.08 2.86
CA THR A 317 -48.48 -8.92 3.89
C THR A 317 -49.79 -8.33 3.34
N ASN A 318 -49.88 -8.08 2.03
CA ASN A 318 -51.02 -7.44 1.34
C ASN A 318 -51.39 -6.04 1.88
N ILE A 319 -50.46 -5.34 2.56
CA ILE A 319 -50.61 -3.91 2.88
C ILE A 319 -50.62 -3.10 1.58
N ALA A 320 -49.70 -3.42 0.67
CA ALA A 320 -49.74 -2.96 -0.71
C ALA A 320 -50.44 -4.02 -1.57
N ARG A 321 -51.47 -3.63 -2.31
CA ARG A 321 -52.23 -4.54 -3.16
C ARG A 321 -52.70 -3.87 -4.45
N PHE A 322 -52.89 -4.69 -5.47
CA PHE A 322 -53.55 -4.27 -6.70
C PHE A 322 -55.05 -4.52 -6.56
N HIS A 323 -55.85 -3.48 -6.73
CA HIS A 323 -57.30 -3.54 -6.72
C HIS A 323 -57.84 -3.39 -8.13
N LYS A 324 -58.66 -4.36 -8.56
CA LYS A 324 -59.31 -4.33 -9.87
C LYS A 324 -60.65 -3.61 -9.74
N LEU A 325 -60.80 -2.54 -10.50
CA LEU A 325 -62.00 -1.73 -10.52
C LEU A 325 -63.15 -2.46 -11.19
N ASN A 326 -64.34 -2.30 -10.61
CA ASN A 326 -65.59 -2.68 -11.25
C ASN A 326 -65.97 -1.68 -12.35
N ARG A 327 -66.94 -2.04 -13.20
CA ARG A 327 -67.35 -1.20 -14.35
C ARG A 327 -67.81 0.20 -13.93
N GLU A 328 -68.47 0.32 -12.78
CA GLU A 328 -68.94 1.60 -12.24
C GLU A 328 -67.78 2.44 -11.70
N GLU A 329 -66.85 1.82 -10.99
CA GLU A 329 -65.65 2.47 -10.46
C GLU A 329 -64.70 2.92 -11.58
N PHE A 330 -64.56 2.10 -12.63
CA PHE A 330 -63.75 2.44 -13.81
C PHE A 330 -64.38 3.53 -14.67
N ALA A 331 -65.70 3.72 -14.64
CA ALA A 331 -66.36 4.83 -15.32
C ALA A 331 -66.28 6.15 -14.51
N ALA A 332 -66.08 6.03 -13.19
CA ALA A 332 -65.91 7.17 -12.28
C ALA A 332 -64.45 7.64 -12.16
N TRP A 333 -63.50 6.71 -12.34
CA TRP A 333 -62.08 6.99 -12.53
C TRP A 333 -61.83 7.62 -13.90
#